data_AF-A0A089M971-F1
#
_entry.id   AF-A0A089M971-F1
#
_cell.length_a   1.000
_cell.length_b   1.000
_cell.length_c   1.000
_cell.angle_alpha   90.00
_cell.angle_beta   90.00
_cell.angle_gamma   90.00
#
_symmetry.space_group_name_H-M   'P 1'
#
loop_
_entity.id
_entity.type
_entity.pdbx_description
1 polymer ?
#
loop_
_entity_poly.entity_id
_entity_poly.type
_entity_poly.pdbx_seq_one_letter_code
_entity_poly.pdbx_strand_id
1 'polypeptide(L)' 'MTVVKKIELSIDLTKPADELIETIISVLSFYPGRQHEILEKVDHTVGEMLAAIQPKEEPEPKEKLKEST' A
#
# COMPACT_ATOMS: atom_id res chain seq x y z
N MET A 1 -21.21 19.93 13.66
CA MET A 1 -20.26 19.31 14.62
C MET A 1 -19.61 18.13 13.92
N THR A 2 -18.29 18.17 13.73
CA THR A 2 -17.54 17.02 13.22
C THR A 2 -17.21 16.12 14.40
N VAL A 3 -17.75 14.91 14.44
CA VAL A 3 -17.44 13.94 15.49
C VAL A 3 -16.07 13.37 15.20
N VAL A 4 -15.06 13.78 15.96
CA VAL A 4 -13.73 13.19 15.91
C VAL A 4 -13.76 11.91 16.74
N LYS A 5 -13.69 10.74 16.10
CA LYS A 5 -13.44 9.47 16.78
C LYS A 5 -11.93 9.31 16.95
N LYS A 6 -11.44 9.32 18.19
CA LYS A 6 -10.04 8.99 18.52
C LYS A 6 -9.94 7.49 18.76
N ILE A 7 -9.02 6.83 18.07
CA ILE A 7 -8.68 5.42 18.30
C ILE A 7 -7.23 5.39 18.79
N GLU A 8 -6.99 4.74 19.92
CA GLU A 8 -5.65 4.45 20.44
C GLU A 8 -5.37 2.96 20.19
N LEU A 9 -4.33 2.68 19.40
CA LEU A 9 -3.93 1.31 19.03
C LEU A 9 -2.54 1.03 19.59
N SER A 10 -2.37 -0.13 20.22
CA SER A 10 -1.06 -0.72 20.50
C SER A 10 -0.77 -1.73 19.41
N ILE A 11 0.37 -1.58 18.74
CA ILE A 11 0.75 -2.35 17.55
C ILE A 11 1.96 -3.22 17.91
N ASP A 12 1.86 -4.53 17.70
CA ASP A 12 2.99 -5.46 17.85
C ASP A 12 3.90 -5.44 16.60
N LEU A 13 4.98 -4.66 16.67
CA LEU A 13 5.93 -4.53 15.57
C LEU A 13 6.72 -5.82 15.26
N THR A 14 6.57 -6.90 16.03
CA THR A 14 7.14 -8.20 15.68
C THR A 14 6.37 -8.88 14.53
N LYS A 15 5.13 -8.46 14.26
CA LYS A 15 4.26 -8.98 13.18
C LYS A 15 3.59 -7.85 12.38
N PRO A 16 4.38 -6.97 11.73
CA PRO A 16 3.88 -5.69 11.23
C PRO A 16 2.78 -5.82 10.16
N ALA A 17 2.83 -6.86 9.30
CA ALA A 17 1.81 -7.06 8.28
C ALA A 17 0.46 -7.45 8.89
N ASP A 18 0.46 -8.40 9.83
CA ASP A 18 -0.76 -8.86 10.50
C ASP A 18 -1.42 -7.73 11.30
N GLU A 19 -0.62 -6.95 12.02
CA GLU A 19 -1.13 -5.82 12.81
C GLU A 19 -1.73 -4.71 11.95
N LEU A 20 -1.17 -4.45 10.76
CA LEU A 20 -1.74 -3.49 9.83
C LEU A 20 -3.10 -3.96 9.30
N ILE A 21 -3.25 -5.27 9.03
CA ILE A 21 -4.51 -5.86 8.60
C ILE A 21 -5.57 -5.71 9.71
N GLU A 22 -5.23 -6.08 10.95
CA GLU A 22 -6.13 -5.94 12.11
C GLU A 22 -6.52 -4.48 12.39
N THR A 23 -5.57 -3.56 12.21
CA THR A 23 -5.82 -2.11 12.31
C THR A 23 -6.83 -1.65 11.26
N ILE A 24 -6.67 -2.07 9.99
CA ILE A 24 -7.61 -1.73 8.92
C ILE A 24 -9.00 -2.28 9.23
N ILE A 25 -9.10 -3.55 9.64
CA ILE A 25 -10.39 -4.18 10.02
C ILE A 25 -11.06 -3.38 11.15
N SER A 26 -10.30 -3.02 12.18
CA SER A 26 -10.78 -2.23 13.31
C SER A 26 -11.32 -0.88 12.86
N VAL A 27 -10.59 -0.15 12.00
CA VAL A 27 -11.05 1.13 11.44
C VAL A 27 -12.34 0.96 10.65
N LEU A 28 -12.42 -0.05 9.77
CA LEU A 28 -13.60 -0.29 8.93
C LEU A 28 -14.88 -0.53 9.74
N SER A 29 -14.77 -1.14 10.93
CA SER A 29 -15.91 -1.37 11.83
C SER A 29 -16.57 -0.05 12.29
N PHE A 30 -15.81 1.06 12.34
CA PHE A 30 -16.32 2.37 12.74
C PHE A 30 -16.99 3.16 11.61
N TYR A 31 -16.83 2.72 10.36
CA TYR A 31 -17.31 3.39 9.15
C TYR A 31 -18.16 2.46 8.25
N PRO A 32 -19.28 1.93 8.75
CA PRO A 32 -20.18 1.11 7.94
C PRO A 32 -20.71 1.93 6.75
N GLY A 33 -20.72 1.32 5.57
CA GLY A 33 -21.15 1.94 4.30
C GLY A 33 -20.03 2.64 3.53
N ARG A 34 -18.83 2.78 4.11
CA ARG A 34 -17.66 3.40 3.45
C ARG A 34 -16.51 2.42 3.26
N GLN A 35 -16.73 1.12 3.46
CA GLN A 35 -15.64 0.15 3.46
C GLN A 35 -14.92 0.07 2.12
N HIS A 36 -15.68 0.09 1.02
CA HIS A 36 -15.11 0.04 -0.33
C HIS A 36 -14.21 1.25 -0.61
N GLU A 37 -14.71 2.47 -0.34
CA GLU A 37 -13.96 3.73 -0.51
C GLU A 37 -12.64 3.72 0.28
N ILE A 38 -12.69 3.26 1.54
CA ILE A 38 -11.51 3.22 2.41
C ILE A 38 -10.51 2.18 1.89
N LEU A 39 -10.97 0.98 1.55
CA LEU A 39 -10.10 -0.11 1.07
C LEU A 39 -9.47 0.21 -0.28
N GLU A 40 -10.21 0.79 -1.22
CA GLU A 40 -9.70 1.22 -2.53
C GLU A 40 -8.58 2.25 -2.38
N LYS A 41 -8.75 3.21 -1.46
CA LYS A 41 -7.71 4.20 -1.18
C LYS A 41 -6.46 3.57 -0.57
N VAL A 42 -6.63 2.62 0.36
CA VAL A 42 -5.51 1.89 0.97
C VAL A 42 -4.77 1.08 -0.09
N ASP A 43 -5.50 0.32 -0.92
CA ASP A 43 -4.93 -0.49 -2.01
C ASP A 43 -4.09 0.38 -2.95
N HIS A 44 -4.64 1.51 -3.42
CA HIS A 44 -3.92 2.41 -4.31
C HIS A 44 -2.63 2.94 -3.69
N THR A 45 -2.68 3.46 -2.45
CA THR A 45 -1.49 3.99 -1.76
C THR A 45 -0.44 2.91 -1.51
N VAL A 46 -0.84 1.71 -1.11
CA VAL A 46 0.10 0.58 -0.93
C VAL A 46 0.72 0.20 -2.28
N GLY A 47 -0.07 0.15 -3.36
CA GLY A 47 0.40 -0.12 -4.71
C GLY A 47 1.46 0.89 -5.18
N GLU A 48 1.22 2.19 -4.95
CA GLU A 48 2.20 3.24 -5.24
C GLU A 48 3.50 3.07 -4.45
N MET A 49 3.40 2.77 -3.15
CA MET A 49 4.57 2.51 -2.31
C MET A 49 5.36 1.30 -2.80
N LEU A 50 4.67 0.22 -3.17
CA LEU A 50 5.27 -0.99 -3.72
C LEU A 50 5.98 -0.69 -5.06
N ALA A 51 5.35 0.10 -5.94
CA ALA A 51 5.97 0.50 -7.20
C ALA A 51 7.22 1.37 -6.98
N ALA A 52 7.24 2.24 -5.96
CA ALA A 52 8.37 3.10 -5.65
C ALA A 52 9.60 2.35 -5.11
N ILE A 53 9.41 1.20 -4.47
CA ILE A 53 10.49 0.36 -3.94
C ILE A 53 10.92 -0.74 -4.93
N GLN A 54 10.17 -0.96 -6.00
CA GLN A 54 10.59 -1.90 -7.03
C GLN A 54 11.87 -1.37 -7.69
N PRO A 55 12.91 -2.20 -7.80
CA PRO A 55 14.10 -1.81 -8.55
C PRO A 55 13.66 -1.51 -9.98
N LYS A 56 14.03 -0.32 -10.48
CA LYS A 56 13.91 -0.05 -11.91
C LYS A 56 14.77 -1.09 -12.60
N GLU A 57 14.15 -2.01 -13.34
CA GLU A 57 14.88 -2.78 -14.33
C GLU A 57 15.57 -1.74 -15.22
N GLU A 58 16.91 -1.68 -15.13
CA GLU A 58 17.68 -0.89 -16.08
C GLU A 58 17.25 -1.37 -17.46
N PRO A 59 16.90 -0.48 -18.40
CA PRO A 59 16.61 -0.92 -19.76
C PRO A 59 17.86 -1.67 -20.22
N GLU A 60 17.69 -2.97 -20.53
CA GLU A 60 18.76 -3.80 -21.06
C GLU A 60 19.53 -2.98 -22.09
N PRO A 61 20.87 -2.89 -22.00
CA PRO A 61 21.65 -2.22 -23.02
C PRO A 61 21.27 -2.88 -24.34
N LYS A 62 20.60 -2.13 -25.22
CA LYS A 62 20.43 -2.52 -26.61
C LYS A 62 21.84 -2.71 -27.16
N GLU A 63 22.29 -3.96 -27.15
CA GLU A 63 23.56 -4.37 -27.66
C GLU A 63 23.65 -3.82 -29.08
N LYS A 64 24.70 -3.02 -29.31
CA LYS A 64 25.06 -2.56 -30.63
C LYS A 64 25.31 -3.79 -31.51
N LEU A 65 24.30 -4.26 -32.24
CA LEU A 65 24.57 -5.07 -33.41
C LEU A 65 24.99 -4.11 -34.53
N LYS A 66 26.28 -3.74 -34.51
CA LYS A 66 26.96 -3.25 -35.70
C LYS A 66 27.14 -4.41 -36.68
N GLU A 67 26.86 -4.09 -37.94
CA GLU A 67 27.45 -4.64 -39.18
C GLU A 67 27.32 -6.15 -39.44
N SER A 68 26.59 -6.50 -40.50
CA SER A 68 27.16 -7.10 -41.71
C SER A 68 26.07 -7.49 -42.71
N THR A 69 25.94 -6.73 -43.80
CA THR A 69 25.88 -7.14 -45.23
C THR A 69 25.17 -6.07 -46.06
#